data_AF-A0A2T4IYD9-F1
#
_entry.id   AF-A0A2T4IYD9-F1
#
_cell.length_a   1.000
_cell.length_b   1.000
_cell.length_c   1.000
_cell.angle_alpha   90.00
_cell.angle_beta   90.00
_cell.angle_gamma   90.00
#
_symmetry.space_group_name_H-M   'P 1'
#
loop_
_entity.id
_entity.type
_entity.pdbx_description
1 polymer ?
#
loop_
_entity_poly.entity_id
_entity_poly.type
_entity_poly.pdbx_seq_one_letter_code
_entity_poly.pdbx_strand_id
1 'polypeptide(L)'
;MSAFHDEVREIEERSSERMNFRTKPRIKKAIQQAAALAGVDDSVFTMNAAYRAAMETIQAHERTTLQAVDHAAFFAAIDNPPQPTDRMRASFARYRETVVSK
;
A
#
# COMPACT_ATOMS: atom_id res chain seq x y z
N MET A 1 27.28 -4.21 6.78
CA MET A 1 26.19 -3.55 7.53
C MET A 1 25.33 -2.85 6.51
N SER A 2 24.05 -3.22 6.35
CA SER A 2 23.16 -2.51 5.41
C SER A 2 22.94 -1.11 5.96
N ALA A 3 23.17 -0.08 5.14
CA ALA A 3 22.92 1.30 5.53
C ALA A 3 21.43 1.48 5.84
N PHE A 4 21.12 2.20 6.93
CA PHE A 4 19.76 2.66 7.19
C PHE A 4 19.38 3.65 6.08
N HIS A 5 18.32 3.33 5.33
CA HIS A 5 17.82 4.18 4.25
C HIS A 5 16.68 5.05 4.78
N ASP A 6 16.92 6.36 4.84
CA ASP A 6 15.99 7.33 5.39
C ASP A 6 15.08 7.94 4.32
N GLU A 7 14.06 7.20 3.88
CA GLU A 7 13.05 7.62 2.90
C GLU A 7 12.32 8.92 3.29
N VAL A 8 12.20 9.21 4.59
CA VAL A 8 11.48 10.40 5.07
C VAL A 8 12.28 11.67 4.80
N ARG A 9 13.62 11.60 4.77
CA ARG A 9 14.47 12.75 4.42
C ARG A 9 14.39 13.15 2.95
N GLU A 10 13.97 12.25 2.07
CA GLU A 10 13.82 12.54 0.64
C GLU A 10 12.56 13.35 0.33
N ILE A 11 11.64 13.47 1.30
CA ILE A 11 10.42 14.27 1.17
C ILE A 11 10.78 15.74 1.46
N GLU A 12 10.83 16.55 0.40
CA GLU A 12 11.13 17.99 0.47
C GLU A 12 9.94 18.82 0.98
N GLU A 13 9.51 18.56 2.21
CA GLU A 13 8.48 19.33 2.91
C GLU A 13 8.91 19.67 4.33
N ARG A 14 8.48 20.83 4.83
CA ARG A 14 8.78 21.23 6.21
C ARG A 14 7.94 20.38 7.17
N SER A 15 8.58 19.80 8.18
CA SER A 15 7.87 19.12 9.28
C SER A 15 7.04 20.11 10.11
N SER A 16 5.74 20.24 9.81
CA SER A 16 4.76 21.06 10.57
C SER A 16 3.89 20.22 11.50
N GLU A 17 3.62 18.97 11.12
CA GLU A 17 2.64 18.12 11.78
C GLU A 17 3.23 17.30 12.94
N ARG A 18 2.40 17.00 13.94
CA ARG A 18 2.79 16.20 15.12
C ARG A 18 1.96 14.93 15.24
N MET A 19 2.64 13.82 15.46
CA MET A 19 2.03 12.53 15.71
C MET A 19 2.40 12.05 17.13
N ASN A 20 1.42 12.00 18.04
CA ASN A 20 1.64 11.72 19.47
C ASN A 20 1.11 10.33 19.85
N PHE A 21 1.94 9.51 20.49
CA PHE A 21 1.56 8.17 20.95
C PHE A 21 1.95 7.91 22.40
N ARG A 22 1.09 7.18 23.10
CA ARG A 22 1.47 6.49 24.35
C ARG A 22 1.85 5.06 24.00
N THR A 23 2.96 4.57 24.57
CA THR A 23 3.44 3.21 24.32
C THR A 23 3.92 2.53 25.60
N LYS A 24 4.07 1.21 25.56
CA LYS A 24 4.58 0.43 26.68
C LYS A 24 6.11 0.57 26.76
N PRO A 25 6.72 0.56 27.96
CA PRO A 25 8.17 0.68 28.11
C PRO A 25 8.99 -0.32 27.29
N ARG A 26 8.50 -1.57 27.18
CA ARG A 26 9.15 -2.62 26.38
C ARG A 26 9.24 -2.26 24.89
N ILE A 27 8.20 -1.62 24.35
CA ILE A 27 8.16 -1.21 22.94
C ILE A 27 9.14 -0.06 22.73
N LYS A 28 9.13 0.95 23.61
CA LYS A 28 10.10 2.06 23.58
C LYS A 28 11.54 1.55 23.59
N LYS A 29 11.87 0.62 24.49
CA LYS A 29 13.22 0.05 24.59
C LYS A 29 13.65 -0.65 23.29
N ALA A 30 12.75 -1.40 22.67
CA ALA A 30 13.04 -2.08 21.40
C ALA A 30 13.32 -1.09 20.26
N ILE A 31 12.50 -0.04 20.14
CA ILE A 31 12.69 1.03 19.14
C ILE A 31 14.05 1.71 19.34
N GLN A 32 14.38 2.10 20.59
CA GLN A 32 15.65 2.76 20.89
C GLN A 32 16.86 1.87 20.59
N GLN A 33 16.77 0.58 20.87
CA GLN A 33 17.82 -0.37 20.53
C GLN A 33 17.99 -0.49 19.00
N ALA A 34 16.88 -0.59 18.25
CA ALA A 34 16.94 -0.67 16.79
C ALA A 34 17.48 0.63 16.15
N ALA A 35 17.06 1.79 16.66
CA ALA A 35 17.58 3.10 16.25
C ALA A 35 19.09 3.22 16.48
N ALA A 36 19.57 2.80 17.66
CA ALA A 36 21.00 2.77 17.99
C ALA A 36 21.80 1.85 17.04
N LEU A 37 21.26 0.67 16.71
CA LEU A 37 21.88 -0.24 15.74
C LEU A 37 21.90 0.34 14.31
N ALA A 38 20.91 1.15 13.97
CA ALA A 38 20.80 1.85 12.69
C ALA A 38 21.61 3.16 12.63
N GLY A 39 22.14 3.64 13.75
CA GLY A 39 22.90 4.89 13.83
C GLY A 39 22.04 6.16 13.71
N VAL A 40 20.75 6.07 14.05
CA VAL A 40 19.80 7.19 14.01
C VAL A 40 19.09 7.37 15.35
N ASP A 41 18.40 8.49 15.55
CA ASP A 41 17.56 8.69 16.73
C ASP A 41 16.25 7.90 16.67
N ASP A 42 15.57 7.77 17.81
CA ASP A 42 14.34 7.00 17.93
C ASP A 42 13.17 7.62 17.15
N SER A 43 13.15 8.93 16.96
CA SER A 43 12.12 9.62 16.16
C SER A 43 12.30 9.33 14.66
N VAL A 44 13.51 9.47 14.12
CA VAL A 44 13.85 9.17 12.72
C VAL A 44 13.57 7.71 12.42
N PHE A 45 14.02 6.79 13.28
CA PHE A 45 13.73 5.37 13.11
C PHE A 45 12.23 5.08 13.07
N THR A 46 11.46 5.68 14.00
CA THR A 46 10.01 5.45 14.09
C THR A 46 9.27 6.04 12.90
N MET A 47 9.63 7.26 12.46
CA MET A 47 9.00 7.91 11.31
C MET A 47 9.25 7.12 10.03
N ASN A 48 10.49 6.69 9.80
CA ASN A 48 10.85 5.89 8.63
C ASN A 48 10.11 4.55 8.61
N ALA A 49 10.10 3.82 9.72
CA ALA A 49 9.40 2.55 9.82
C ALA A 49 7.88 2.70 9.60
N ALA A 50 7.28 3.76 10.16
CA ALA A 50 5.86 4.04 10.00
C ALA A 50 5.52 4.42 8.55
N TYR A 51 6.33 5.26 7.90
CA TYR A 51 6.13 5.68 6.52
C TYR A 51 6.22 4.48 5.56
N ARG A 52 7.25 3.64 5.71
CA ARG A 52 7.41 2.42 4.92
C ARG A 52 6.21 1.49 5.03
N ALA A 53 5.77 1.21 6.26
CA ALA A 53 4.61 0.36 6.49
C ALA A 53 3.32 0.96 5.89
N ALA A 54 3.16 2.29 5.94
CA ALA A 54 2.04 2.97 5.32
C ALA A 54 2.07 2.82 3.79
N MET A 55 3.22 3.06 3.15
CA MET A 55 3.38 2.92 1.70
C MET A 55 3.17 1.49 1.22
N GLU A 56 3.72 0.50 1.93
CA GLU A 56 3.49 -0.92 1.64
C GLU A 56 2.00 -1.28 1.73
N THR A 57 1.30 -0.75 2.75
CA THR A 57 -0.14 -0.98 2.92
C THR A 57 -0.95 -0.34 1.80
N ILE A 58 -0.66 0.90 1.42
CA ILE A 58 -1.34 1.59 0.32
C ILE A 58 -1.13 0.82 -0.98
N GLN A 59 0.11 0.47 -1.31
CA GLN A 59 0.43 -0.27 -2.52
C GLN A 59 -0.26 -1.63 -2.58
N ALA A 60 -0.37 -2.35 -1.46
CA ALA A 60 -1.05 -3.63 -1.40
C ALA A 60 -2.56 -3.53 -1.73
N HIS A 61 -3.19 -2.38 -1.47
CA HIS A 61 -4.60 -2.17 -1.77
C HIS A 61 -4.85 -1.55 -3.14
N GLU A 62 -3.94 -0.71 -3.63
CA GLU A 62 -4.13 0.03 -4.89
C GLU A 62 -3.50 -0.66 -6.10
N ARG A 63 -2.51 -1.53 -5.90
CA ARG A 63 -1.79 -2.18 -6.99
C ARG A 63 -2.11 -3.67 -7.06
N THR A 64 -2.79 -4.05 -8.14
CA THR A 64 -2.91 -5.47 -8.50
C THR A 64 -1.64 -5.90 -9.24
N THR A 65 -0.90 -6.85 -8.68
CA THR A 65 0.28 -7.43 -9.34
C THR A 65 -0.16 -8.64 -10.16
N LEU A 66 0.07 -8.59 -11.47
CA LEU A 66 -0.19 -9.70 -12.37
C LEU A 66 0.94 -10.75 -12.24
N GLN A 67 0.58 -11.99 -11.92
CA GLN A 67 1.55 -13.08 -11.90
C GLN A 67 2.01 -13.39 -13.33
N ALA A 68 3.24 -13.90 -13.50
CA ALA A 68 3.78 -14.25 -14.81
C ALA A 68 2.89 -15.26 -15.57
N VAL A 69 2.23 -16.17 -14.83
CA VAL A 69 1.30 -17.17 -15.39
C VAL A 69 0.04 -16.55 -15.98
N ASP A 70 -0.39 -15.41 -15.46
CA ASP A 70 -1.62 -14.72 -15.90
C ASP A 70 -1.33 -13.70 -17.01
N HIS A 71 -0.05 -13.37 -17.24
CA HIS A 71 0.38 -12.32 -18.16
C HIS A 71 -0.20 -12.50 -19.57
N ALA A 72 0.02 -13.68 -20.17
CA ALA A 72 -0.43 -13.93 -21.53
C ALA A 72 -1.97 -13.86 -21.67
N ALA A 73 -2.70 -14.43 -20.72
CA ALA A 73 -4.17 -14.44 -20.75
C ALA A 73 -4.76 -13.04 -20.57
N PHE A 74 -4.19 -12.24 -19.65
CA PHE A 74 -4.64 -10.88 -19.39
C PHE A 74 -4.42 -9.97 -20.59
N PHE A 75 -3.22 -9.95 -21.18
CA PHE A 75 -2.94 -9.13 -22.36
C PHE A 75 -3.71 -9.60 -23.58
N ALA A 76 -3.86 -10.91 -23.79
CA ALA A 76 -4.70 -11.43 -24.88
C ALA A 76 -6.16 -10.96 -24.76
N ALA A 77 -6.70 -10.87 -23.54
CA ALA A 77 -8.06 -10.38 -23.29
C ALA A 77 -8.20 -8.86 -23.51
N ILE A 78 -7.12 -8.08 -23.36
CA ILE A 78 -7.11 -6.64 -23.69
C ILE A 78 -7.01 -6.44 -25.20
N ASP A 79 -6.08 -7.15 -25.86
CA ASP A 79 -5.84 -7.01 -27.29
C ASP A 79 -7.00 -7.56 -28.12
N ASN A 80 -7.65 -8.64 -27.63
CA ASN A 80 -8.78 -9.30 -28.28
C ASN A 80 -9.92 -9.46 -27.27
N PRO A 81 -10.67 -8.38 -26.98
CA PRO A 81 -11.72 -8.42 -25.97
C PRO A 81 -12.82 -9.43 -26.36
N PRO A 82 -13.10 -10.43 -25.52
CA PRO A 82 -14.13 -11.41 -25.81
C PRO A 82 -15.52 -10.78 -25.75
N GLN A 83 -16.45 -11.33 -26.52
CA GLN A 83 -17.86 -10.92 -26.40
C GLN A 83 -18.40 -11.26 -25.00
N PRO A 84 -19.27 -10.42 -24.41
CA PRO A 84 -19.89 -10.72 -23.13
C PRO A 84 -20.59 -12.09 -23.14
N THR A 85 -20.59 -12.78 -22.01
CA THR A 85 -21.33 -14.05 -21.88
C THR A 85 -22.83 -13.78 -21.71
N ASP A 86 -23.68 -14.77 -22.00
CA ASP A 86 -25.13 -14.66 -21.77
C ASP A 86 -25.45 -14.35 -20.31
N ARG A 87 -24.70 -14.94 -19.38
CA ARG A 87 -24.83 -14.67 -17.94
C ARG A 87 -24.49 -13.22 -17.60
N MET A 88 -23.45 -12.65 -18.21
CA MET A 88 -23.09 -11.24 -18.01
C MET A 88 -24.16 -10.29 -18.57
N ARG A 89 -24.67 -10.57 -19.78
CA ARG A 89 -25.80 -9.81 -20.37
C ARG A 89 -27.04 -9.82 -19.46
N ALA A 90 -27.43 -10.99 -18.96
CA ALA A 90 -28.58 -11.13 -18.06
C ALA A 90 -28.38 -10.37 -16.72
N SER A 91 -27.17 -10.38 -16.16
CA SER A 91 -26.85 -9.62 -14.95
C SER A 91 -26.94 -8.11 -15.16
N PHE A 92 -26.48 -7.60 -16.30
CA PHE A 92 -26.59 -6.17 -16.64
C PHE A 92 -28.03 -5.73 -16.88
N ALA A 93 -28.86 -6.57 -17.54
CA ALA A 93 -30.28 -6.29 -17.71
C ALA A 93 -30.99 -6.15 -16.35
N ARG A 94 -30.77 -7.11 -15.45
CA ARG A 94 -31.28 -7.07 -14.08
C ARG A 94 -30.82 -5.83 -13.30
N TYR A 95 -29.54 -5.47 -13.40
CA TYR A 95 -29.00 -4.28 -12.73
C TYR A 95 -29.69 -2.99 -13.18
N ARG A 96 -29.97 -2.85 -14.48
CA ARG A 96 -30.71 -1.68 -15.00
C ARG A 96 -32.11 -1.57 -14.42
N GLU A 97 -32.81 -2.69 -14.32
CA GLU A 97 -34.18 -2.74 -13.76
C GLU A 97 -34.19 -2.40 -12.26
N THR A 98 -33.16 -2.78 -11.50
CA THR A 98 -33.16 -2.65 -10.03
C THR A 98 -32.46 -1.39 -9.52
N VAL A 99 -31.48 -0.84 -10.25
CA VAL A 99 -30.63 0.26 -9.76
C VAL A 99 -30.85 1.58 -10.51
N VAL A 100 -31.22 1.55 -11.79
CA VAL A 100 -31.41 2.76 -12.61
C VAL A 100 -32.85 3.30 -12.53
N SER A 101 -33.76 2.57 -11.85
CA SER A 101 -35.16 2.99 -11.66
C SER A 101 -35.42 3.81 -10.37
N LYS A 102 -34.45 4.59 -9.89
CA LYS A 102 -34.63 5.50 -8.75
C LYS A 102 -34.22 6.92 -9.09
#